data_AF-Q84HF2-F1
#
_entry.id   AF-Q84HF2-F1
#
_cell.length_a   1.000
_cell.length_b   1.000
_cell.length_c   1.000
_cell.angle_alpha   90.00
_cell.angle_beta   90.00
_cell.angle_gamma   90.00
#
_symmetry.space_group_name_H-M   'P 1'
#
loop_
_entity.id
_entity.type
_entity.pdbx_description
1 polymer ?
#
loop_
_entity_poly.entity_id
_entity_poly.type
_entity_poly.pdbx_seq_one_letter_code
_entity_poly.pdbx_strand_id
1 'polypeptide(L)' 'WALEAYGAAYTLQEMLTVKSDDVNGRTKMYKNIVDCNHTMEPAMPESFNVLLKEIRSLGINIELEKN' A
#
# COMPACT_ATOMS: atom_id res chain seq x y z
N TRP A 1 -8.40 -9.61 -9.54
CA TRP A 1 -9.70 -10.09 -10.04
C TRP A 1 -10.22 -11.27 -9.25
N ALA A 2 -9.50 -12.39 -9.11
CA ALA A 2 -9.96 -13.49 -8.26
C ALA A 2 -10.25 -13.02 -6.81
N LEU A 3 -9.28 -12.34 -6.16
CA LEU A 3 -9.44 -11.84 -4.79
C LEU A 3 -10.56 -10.80 -4.63
N GLU A 4 -10.79 -9.99 -5.67
CA GLU A 4 -11.86 -9.00 -5.70
C GLU A 4 -13.23 -9.68 -5.79
N ALA A 5 -13.36 -10.71 -6.64
CA ALA A 5 -14.58 -11.50 -6.78
C ALA A 5 -14.91 -12.30 -5.50
N TYR A 6 -13.88 -12.76 -4.78
CA TYR A 6 -14.05 -13.41 -3.47
C TYR A 6 -14.37 -12.44 -2.32
N GLY A 7 -14.33 -11.12 -2.56
CA GLY A 7 -14.53 -10.12 -1.49
C GLY A 7 -13.40 -10.09 -0.46
N ALA A 8 -12.22 -10.63 -0.80
CA ALA A 8 -11.05 -10.71 0.09
C ALA A 8 -10.29 -9.38 0.13
N ALA A 9 -10.95 -8.32 0.59
CA ALA A 9 -10.43 -6.95 0.59
C ALA A 9 -9.09 -6.82 1.36
N TYR A 10 -8.99 -7.42 2.54
CA TYR A 10 -7.76 -7.39 3.35
C TYR A 10 -6.62 -8.16 2.71
N THR A 11 -6.89 -9.30 2.10
CA THR A 11 -5.87 -10.10 1.39
C THR A 11 -5.37 -9.37 0.15
N LEU A 12 -6.26 -8.69 -0.57
CA LEU A 12 -5.88 -7.85 -1.70
C LEU A 12 -5.04 -6.65 -1.24
N GLN A 13 -5.46 -5.97 -0.17
CA GLN A 13 -4.71 -4.85 0.41
C GLN A 13 -3.32 -5.30 0.86
N GLU A 14 -3.21 -6.43 1.55
CA GLU A 14 -1.92 -7.06 1.92
C GLU A 14 -1.02 -7.28 0.70
N MET A 15 -1.58 -7.86 -0.36
CA MET A 15 -0.81 -8.18 -1.58
C MET A 15 -0.30 -6.92 -2.29
N LEU A 16 -1.07 -5.82 -2.28
CA LEU A 16 -0.75 -4.59 -2.99
C LEU A 16 0.04 -3.57 -2.16
N THR A 17 0.13 -3.74 -0.85
CA THR A 17 0.83 -2.80 0.05
C THR A 17 2.02 -3.48 0.71
N VAL A 18 1.82 -4.02 1.92
CA VAL A 18 2.86 -4.52 2.82
C VAL A 18 3.67 -5.67 2.22
N LYS A 19 3.09 -6.47 1.32
CA LYS A 19 3.80 -7.58 0.65
C LYS A 19 4.51 -7.19 -0.65
N SER A 20 4.17 -6.06 -1.29
CA SER A 20 4.78 -5.61 -2.55
C SER A 20 5.56 -4.29 -2.40
N ASP A 21 4.84 -3.20 -2.13
CA ASP A 21 5.25 -1.83 -2.46
C ASP A 21 5.40 -0.91 -1.23
N ASP A 22 4.88 -1.27 -0.06
CA ASP A 22 5.03 -0.47 1.15
C ASP A 22 6.32 -0.85 1.90
N VAL A 23 7.38 -0.05 1.68
CA VAL A 23 8.70 -0.27 2.30
C VAL A 23 8.66 -0.13 3.82
N ASN A 24 7.90 0.84 4.32
CA ASN A 24 7.78 1.11 5.74
C ASN A 24 6.91 0.06 6.43
N GLY A 25 5.78 -0.28 5.82
CA GLY A 25 4.87 -1.33 6.27
C GLY A 25 5.52 -2.71 6.29
N ARG A 26 6.35 -3.05 5.30
CA ARG A 26 7.05 -4.34 5.23
C ARG A 26 7.93 -4.59 6.46
N THR A 27 8.71 -3.60 6.88
CA THR A 27 9.60 -3.72 8.06
C THR A 27 8.80 -3.89 9.35
N LYS A 28 7.73 -3.11 9.51
CA LYS A 28 6.81 -3.26 10.64
C LYS A 28 6.14 -4.64 10.66
N MET A 29 5.72 -5.13 9.49
CA MET A 29 5.08 -6.43 9.37
C MET A 29 6.03 -7.57 9.72
N TYR A 30 7.29 -7.49 9.30
CA TYR A 30 8.32 -8.46 9.73
C TYR A 30 8.45 -8.49 11.26
N LYS A 31 8.52 -7.32 11.90
CA LYS A 31 8.57 -7.22 13.37
C LYS A 31 7.32 -7.82 14.02
N ASN A 32 6.14 -7.48 13.50
CA ASN A 32 4.86 -7.96 14.01
C ASN A 32 4.76 -9.50 13.91
N ILE A 33 5.20 -10.10 12.81
CA ILE A 33 5.26 -11.57 12.64
C ILE A 33 6.18 -12.20 13.70
N VAL A 34 7.34 -11.59 13.98
CA VAL A 34 8.27 -12.07 15.01
C VAL A 34 7.67 -11.94 16.43
N ASP A 35 6.94 -10.87 16.69
CA ASP A 35 6.28 -10.58 17.96
C ASP A 35 4.94 -11.36 18.13
N CYS A 36 4.62 -12.30 17.23
CA CYS A 36 3.34 -13.03 17.17
C CYS A 36 2.10 -12.13 17.08
N ASN A 37 2.26 -10.87 16.69
CA ASN A 37 1.19 -9.92 16.49
C ASN A 37 0.83 -9.86 14.99
N HIS A 38 -0.42 -10.12 14.64
CA HIS A 38 -0.85 -10.17 13.23
C HIS A 38 -1.55 -8.88 12.78
N THR A 39 -1.35 -7.78 13.51
CA THR A 39 -1.88 -6.47 13.10
C THR A 39 -1.14 -5.93 11.89
N MET A 40 -1.89 -5.58 10.86
CA MET A 40 -1.38 -4.90 9.67
C MET A 40 -1.77 -3.41 9.69
N GLU A 41 -0.76 -2.56 9.52
CA GLU A 41 -0.93 -1.12 9.26
C GLU A 41 -0.44 -0.82 7.84
N PRO A 42 -1.32 -0.90 6.82
CA PRO A 42 -0.94 -0.57 5.45
C PRO A 42 -0.78 0.95 5.30
N ALA A 43 0.34 1.39 4.73
CA ALA A 43 0.54 2.78 4.32
C ALA A 43 0.30 2.93 2.79
N MET A 44 0.52 4.15 2.29
CA MET A 44 0.48 4.42 0.86
C MET A 44 1.59 3.65 0.13
N PRO A 45 1.28 2.90 -0.95
CA PRO A 45 2.28 2.18 -1.71
C PRO A 45 3.18 3.14 -2.49
N GLU A 46 4.47 2.80 -2.60
CA GLU A 46 5.45 3.66 -3.29
C GLU A 46 5.17 3.80 -4.79
N SER A 47 4.56 2.78 -5.42
CA SER A 47 4.13 2.83 -6.81
C SER A 47 3.14 3.99 -7.07
N PHE A 48 2.27 4.30 -6.11
CA PHE A 48 1.38 5.45 -6.20
C PHE A 48 2.14 6.79 -6.07
N ASN A 49 3.14 6.86 -5.19
CA ASN A 49 3.99 8.05 -5.07
C ASN A 49 4.77 8.32 -6.37
N VAL A 50 5.28 7.26 -7.03
CA VAL A 50 5.96 7.37 -8.32
C VAL A 50 4.99 7.87 -9.39
N LEU A 51 3.80 7.26 -9.51
CA LEU A 51 2.76 7.70 -10.44
C LEU A 51 2.43 9.19 -10.28
N LEU A 52 2.31 9.65 -9.03
CA LEU A 52 2.00 11.04 -8.73
C LEU A 52 3.12 12.00 -9.17
N LYS A 53 4.39 11.59 -9.04
CA LYS A 53 5.54 12.34 -9.56
C LYS A 53 5.59 12.34 -11.10
N GLU A 54 5.28 11.21 -11.73
CA GLU A 54 5.23 11.09 -13.19
C GLU A 54 4.16 12.00 -13.79
N ILE A 55 2.95 12.04 -13.20
CA ILE A 55 1.89 12.93 -13.69
C ILE A 55 2.25 14.41 -13.45
N ARG A 56 2.86 14.74 -12.31
CA ARG A 56 3.37 16.10 -12.07
C ARG A 56 4.45 16.52 -13.06
N SER A 57 5.27 15.59 -13.55
CA SER A 57 6.28 15.88 -14.58
C SER A 57 5.68 16.30 -15.92
N LEU A 58 4.42 15.95 -16.19
CA LEU A 58 3.66 16.35 -17.38
C LEU A 58 3.04 17.76 -17.24
N GLY A 59 3.24 18.45 -16.11
CA GLY A 59 2.64 19.76 -15.84
C GLY A 59 1.22 19.69 -15.29
N ILE A 60 0.74 18.51 -14.91
CA ILE A 60 -0.58 18.31 -14.31
C ILE A 60 -0.42 18.35 -12.77
N ASN A 61 -1.06 19.32 -12.11
CA ASN A 61 -1.03 19.37 -10.64
C ASN A 61 -2.09 18.44 -10.03
N ILE A 62 -1.64 17.36 -9.41
CA ILE A 62 -2.47 16.45 -8.62
C ILE A 62 -2.04 16.54 -7.15
N GLU A 63 -3.02 16.74 -6.28
CA GLU A 63 -2.85 16.81 -4.84
C GLU A 63 -3.85 15.87 -4.17
N LEU A 64 -3.45 15.31 -3.02
CA LEU A 64 -4.33 14.52 -2.18
C LEU A 64 -5.12 15.49 -1.30
N GLU A 65 -6.43 15.51 -1.51
CA GLU A 65 -7.33 16.27 -0.64
C GLU A 65 -7.40 15.58 0.73
N LYS A 66 -7.22 16.36 1.80
CA LYS A 66 -7.43 15.87 3.17
C LYS A 66 -8.91 15.96 3.51
N ASN A 67 -9.53 14.80 3.71
CA ASN A 67 -10.79 14.68 4.47
C ASN A 67 -10.52 14.64 5.97
#